data_AF-A0AAU1KSK9-F1
#
_entry.id   AF-A0AAU1KSK9-F1
#
_cell.length_a   1.000
_cell.length_b   1.000
_cell.length_c   1.000
_cell.angle_alpha   90.00
_cell.angle_beta   90.00
_cell.angle_gamma   90.00
#
_symmetry.space_group_name_H-M   'P 1'
#
loop_
_entity.id
_entity.type
_entity.pdbx_description
1 polymer ?
#
loop_
_entity_poly.entity_id
_entity_poly.type
_entity_poly.pdbx_seq_one_letter_code
_entity_poly.pdbx_strand_id
1 'polypeptide(L)'
;MARIAGRFRRVEPRATARAYLLGLLSGVERKNCRRLAEQAGHARPGPMRRLLRSARWDADAVRDEVRAYAIDHLGTVGGVLIVDETGFLKKGRSSAGVQRQYTGTAGSIENSQVGVFLAYATSCGRALIDRRLYLPEHSWCGDTERRNAAGVPDGVQFATKPRLAWEMIAAALDAGVEAPWVTGDEAYGQDPQLRAALEARGTGYVPAVACSIRVRINSGRTLIRAATVAGRLPEAAWHRQSAGAGAKGPRYYDWAWIGIGTDEHRHLLIRRNSTTREIAFNLCWAPTAAPPAELVQVAGTRWSVEECFQGAKGRVGLDHYQVRHWDGWHRHVTLAMLALAFLAAVFDQPVMSPARLLHWSNWRRRHQATARRSHYRRRSAEDASGQITKPHWSTRRRSQISL
;
A
#
# COMPACT_ATOMS: atom_id res chain seq x y z
N MET A 1 -23.43 7.40 7.55
CA MET A 1 -23.54 8.88 7.62
C MET A 1 -23.41 9.43 9.03
N ALA A 2 -24.11 8.88 10.03
CA ALA A 2 -24.06 9.38 11.42
C ALA A 2 -22.63 9.61 11.92
N ARG A 3 -21.75 8.62 11.71
CA ARG A 3 -20.34 8.66 12.11
C ARG A 3 -19.53 9.85 11.59
N ILE A 4 -19.78 10.27 10.34
CA ILE A 4 -19.03 11.37 9.71
C ILE A 4 -19.79 12.70 9.76
N ALA A 5 -21.02 12.72 10.30
CA ALA A 5 -21.89 13.89 10.25
C ALA A 5 -21.27 15.10 10.96
N GLY A 6 -20.60 14.88 12.09
CA GLY A 6 -19.91 15.92 12.86
C GLY A 6 -18.68 16.52 12.16
N ARG A 7 -18.21 15.91 11.05
CA ARG A 7 -17.08 16.41 10.26
C ARG A 7 -17.48 17.47 9.22
N PHE A 8 -18.77 17.81 9.14
CA PHE A 8 -19.31 18.84 8.28
C PHE A 8 -19.91 19.98 9.11
N ARG A 9 -19.38 21.19 8.99
CA ARG A 9 -19.89 22.38 9.70
C ARG A 9 -21.28 22.83 9.24
N ARG A 10 -21.68 22.44 8.02
CA ARG A 10 -22.90 22.89 7.36
C ARG A 10 -23.71 21.71 6.85
N VAL A 11 -25.04 21.89 6.82
CA VAL A 11 -25.98 20.84 6.39
C VAL A 11 -25.85 20.53 4.89
N GLU A 12 -25.54 21.53 4.05
CA GLU A 12 -25.52 21.36 2.60
C GLU A 12 -24.34 20.49 2.12
N PRO A 13 -23.08 20.69 2.56
CA PRO A 13 -21.99 19.76 2.29
C PRO A 13 -22.24 18.36 2.85
N ARG A 14 -22.89 18.25 4.02
CA ARG A 14 -23.25 16.96 4.63
C ARG A 14 -24.26 16.20 3.77
N ALA A 15 -25.31 16.87 3.30
CA ALA A 15 -26.31 16.30 2.42
C ALA A 15 -25.69 15.89 1.07
N THR A 16 -24.79 16.73 0.53
CA THR A 16 -24.07 16.42 -0.72
C THR A 16 -23.12 15.23 -0.54
N ALA A 17 -22.44 15.11 0.61
CA ALA A 17 -21.58 13.97 0.93
C ALA A 17 -22.39 12.67 1.01
N ARG A 18 -23.59 12.71 1.63
CA ARG A 18 -24.52 11.58 1.62
C ARG A 18 -24.91 11.18 0.20
N ALA A 19 -25.32 12.14 -0.63
CA ALA A 19 -25.68 11.88 -2.03
C ALA A 19 -24.49 11.31 -2.83
N TYR A 20 -23.29 11.84 -2.60
CA TYR A 20 -22.06 11.35 -3.22
C TYR A 20 -21.79 9.89 -2.83
N LEU A 21 -21.86 9.55 -1.54
CA LEU A 21 -21.66 8.18 -1.05
C LEU A 21 -22.72 7.21 -1.60
N LEU A 22 -23.99 7.60 -1.63
CA LEU A 22 -25.05 6.79 -2.22
C LEU A 22 -24.78 6.53 -3.72
N GLY A 23 -24.30 7.53 -4.45
CA GLY A 23 -23.88 7.34 -5.84
C GLY A 23 -22.60 6.48 -5.99
N LEU A 24 -21.67 6.52 -5.02
CA LEU A 24 -20.54 5.59 -4.99
C LEU A 24 -20.98 4.15 -4.70
N LEU A 25 -22.09 3.94 -4.00
CA LEU A 25 -22.65 2.63 -3.69
C LEU A 25 -23.66 2.13 -4.74
N SER A 26 -24.10 2.98 -5.66
CA SER A 26 -25.10 2.62 -6.68
C SER A 26 -24.50 1.84 -7.88
N GLY A 27 -25.38 1.38 -8.78
CA GLY A 27 -25.00 0.73 -10.04
C GLY A 27 -24.44 1.66 -11.13
N VAL A 28 -24.17 2.94 -10.82
CA VAL A 28 -23.59 3.88 -11.79
C VAL A 28 -22.21 3.39 -12.25
N GLU A 29 -22.09 3.12 -13.55
CA GLU A 29 -20.89 2.55 -14.18
C GLU A 29 -19.65 3.43 -13.94
N ARG A 30 -19.74 4.72 -14.27
CA ARG A 30 -18.63 5.68 -14.10
C ARG A 30 -18.96 6.74 -13.04
N LYS A 31 -18.34 6.59 -11.87
CA LYS A 31 -18.60 7.37 -10.64
C LYS A 31 -17.88 8.73 -10.62
N ASN A 32 -18.04 9.52 -11.69
CA ASN A 32 -17.53 10.89 -11.77
C ASN A 32 -18.58 11.91 -11.27
N CYS A 33 -18.16 13.14 -10.99
CA CYS A 33 -19.05 14.18 -10.42
C CYS A 33 -20.31 14.46 -11.26
N ARG A 34 -20.28 14.26 -12.58
CA ARG A 34 -21.44 14.46 -13.44
C ARG A 34 -22.46 13.35 -13.25
N ARG A 35 -22.06 12.09 -13.40
CA ARG A 35 -22.95 10.94 -13.24
C ARG A 35 -23.49 10.83 -11.82
N LEU A 36 -22.67 11.13 -10.81
CA LEU A 36 -23.11 11.14 -9.41
C LEU A 36 -24.11 12.27 -9.13
N ALA A 37 -23.98 13.42 -9.80
CA ALA A 37 -24.96 14.51 -9.70
C ALA A 37 -26.28 14.14 -10.38
N GLU A 38 -26.24 13.54 -11.58
CA GLU A 38 -27.41 13.03 -12.30
C GLU A 38 -28.16 12.00 -11.44
N GLN A 39 -27.44 11.03 -10.85
CA GLN A 39 -27.99 10.03 -9.93
C GLN A 39 -28.65 10.65 -8.69
N ALA A 40 -28.16 11.80 -8.22
CA ALA A 40 -28.70 12.52 -7.08
C ALA A 40 -29.84 13.49 -7.46
N GLY A 41 -30.30 13.49 -8.71
CA GLY A 41 -31.37 14.37 -9.20
C GLY A 41 -30.93 15.81 -9.49
N HIS A 42 -29.63 16.08 -9.58
CA HIS A 42 -29.13 17.42 -9.92
C HIS A 42 -28.94 17.58 -11.43
N ALA A 43 -29.44 18.68 -11.99
CA ALA A 43 -29.26 19.02 -13.40
C ALA A 43 -27.78 19.30 -13.80
N ARG A 44 -26.92 19.65 -12.84
CA ARG A 44 -25.52 20.01 -13.09
C ARG A 44 -24.58 19.41 -12.02
N PRO A 45 -23.32 19.07 -12.37
CA PRO A 45 -22.29 18.58 -11.43
C PRO A 45 -21.82 19.58 -10.36
N GLY A 46 -22.40 20.77 -10.27
CA GLY A 46 -21.97 21.84 -9.37
C GLY A 46 -21.84 21.41 -7.90
N PRO A 47 -22.88 20.81 -7.29
CA PRO A 47 -22.83 20.34 -5.90
C PRO A 47 -21.68 19.35 -5.65
N MET A 48 -21.55 18.31 -6.49
CA MET A 48 -20.52 17.28 -6.35
C MET A 48 -19.10 17.86 -6.51
N ARG A 49 -18.90 18.79 -7.45
CA ARG A 49 -17.61 19.49 -7.61
C ARG A 49 -17.30 20.39 -6.43
N ARG A 50 -18.30 21.11 -5.89
CA ARG A 50 -18.13 21.96 -4.71
C ARG A 50 -17.75 21.13 -3.49
N LEU A 51 -18.42 20.00 -3.26
CA LEU A 51 -18.10 19.07 -2.17
C LEU A 51 -16.62 18.70 -2.17
N LEU A 52 -16.08 18.31 -3.33
CA LEU A 52 -14.68 17.89 -3.43
C LEU A 52 -13.70 19.07 -3.45
N ARG A 53 -14.02 20.18 -4.12
CA ARG A 53 -13.04 21.25 -4.37
C ARG A 53 -13.01 22.32 -3.28
N SER A 54 -14.16 22.81 -2.84
CA SER A 54 -14.22 24.10 -2.11
C SER A 54 -15.09 24.09 -0.86
N ALA A 55 -15.94 23.09 -0.66
CA ALA A 55 -16.67 22.94 0.60
C ALA A 55 -15.69 22.81 1.77
N ARG A 56 -16.07 23.30 2.95
CA ARG A 56 -15.26 23.22 4.17
C ARG A 56 -15.61 21.97 4.96
N TRP A 57 -14.77 20.95 4.82
CA TRP A 57 -14.76 19.74 5.64
C TRP A 57 -13.36 19.11 5.58
N ASP A 58 -13.03 18.38 6.64
CA ASP A 58 -11.72 17.80 6.84
C ASP A 58 -11.69 16.35 6.33
N ALA A 59 -10.90 16.09 5.29
CA ALA A 59 -10.79 14.77 4.68
C ALA A 59 -10.02 13.78 5.57
N ASP A 60 -9.10 14.26 6.40
CA ASP A 60 -8.28 13.43 7.26
C ASP A 60 -9.07 13.05 8.52
N ALA A 61 -9.87 13.97 9.07
CA ALA A 61 -10.82 13.65 10.14
C ALA A 61 -11.89 12.64 9.69
N VAL A 62 -12.35 12.70 8.44
CA VAL A 62 -13.25 11.66 7.90
C VAL A 62 -12.50 10.34 7.66
N ARG A 63 -11.22 10.37 7.25
CA ARG A 63 -10.37 9.16 7.17
C ARG A 63 -10.21 8.50 8.53
N ASP A 64 -10.11 9.28 9.60
CA ASP A 64 -10.05 8.75 10.97
C ASP A 64 -11.35 8.02 11.35
N GLU A 65 -12.50 8.57 10.98
CA GLU A 65 -13.79 7.88 11.13
C GLU A 65 -13.91 6.61 10.28
N VAL A 66 -13.33 6.60 9.07
CA VAL A 66 -13.29 5.40 8.20
C VAL A 66 -12.45 4.31 8.85
N ARG A 67 -11.28 4.66 9.37
CA ARG A 67 -10.40 3.75 10.11
C ARG A 67 -11.14 3.15 11.30
N ALA A 68 -11.69 3.99 12.17
CA ALA A 68 -12.41 3.50 13.34
C ALA A 68 -13.62 2.62 12.93
N TYR A 69 -14.34 2.98 11.84
CA TYR A 69 -15.41 2.14 11.31
C TYR A 69 -14.94 0.78 10.83
N ALA A 70 -13.82 0.72 10.12
CA ALA A 70 -13.26 -0.54 9.69
C ALA A 70 -12.87 -1.42 10.89
N ILE A 71 -12.20 -0.86 11.90
CA ILE A 71 -11.77 -1.63 13.08
C ILE A 71 -12.98 -2.19 13.85
N ASP A 72 -14.01 -1.37 14.10
CA ASP A 72 -15.20 -1.80 14.84
C ASP A 72 -15.91 -3.01 14.19
N HIS A 73 -15.88 -3.11 12.85
CA HIS A 73 -16.58 -4.17 12.12
C HIS A 73 -15.69 -5.37 11.78
N LEU A 74 -14.37 -5.18 11.66
CA LEU A 74 -13.42 -6.24 11.33
C LEU A 74 -12.84 -6.91 12.58
N GLY A 75 -12.98 -6.29 13.75
CA GLY A 75 -12.38 -6.75 15.00
C GLY A 75 -10.87 -6.50 15.07
N THR A 76 -10.27 -6.84 16.21
CA THR A 76 -8.84 -6.61 16.48
C THR A 76 -8.00 -7.89 16.50
N VAL A 77 -8.63 -9.05 16.68
CA VAL A 77 -7.93 -10.33 16.82
C VAL A 77 -7.15 -10.66 15.54
N GLY A 78 -5.82 -10.75 15.68
CA GLY A 78 -4.93 -11.08 14.56
C GLY A 78 -4.82 -9.99 13.49
N GLY A 79 -5.07 -8.73 13.85
CA GLY A 79 -4.99 -7.59 12.93
C GLY A 79 -3.66 -7.47 12.20
N VAL A 80 -3.72 -7.30 10.88
CA VAL A 80 -2.54 -7.06 10.03
C VAL A 80 -2.70 -5.74 9.29
N LEU A 81 -1.72 -4.87 9.45
CA LEU A 81 -1.55 -3.67 8.64
C LEU A 81 -0.80 -4.00 7.36
N ILE A 82 -1.35 -3.60 6.21
CA ILE A 82 -0.78 -3.93 4.90
C ILE A 82 -0.56 -2.63 4.12
N VAL A 83 0.70 -2.37 3.78
CA VAL A 83 1.07 -1.21 2.96
C VAL A 83 1.22 -1.63 1.52
N ASP A 84 0.56 -0.89 0.62
CA ASP A 84 0.76 -1.01 -0.81
C ASP A 84 0.44 0.31 -1.52
N GLU A 85 0.80 0.41 -2.80
CA GLU A 85 0.52 1.57 -3.63
C GLU A 85 -0.39 1.24 -4.80
N THR A 86 -1.15 2.24 -5.24
CA THR A 86 -1.88 2.13 -6.50
C THR A 86 -1.82 3.41 -7.30
N GLY A 87 -1.72 3.25 -8.61
CA GLY A 87 -1.63 4.36 -9.54
C GLY A 87 -2.98 4.71 -10.18
N PHE A 88 -3.09 5.98 -10.58
CA PHE A 88 -4.26 6.56 -11.23
C PHE A 88 -3.80 7.23 -12.52
N LEU A 89 -4.18 6.66 -13.67
CA LEU A 89 -3.79 7.19 -14.97
C LEU A 89 -4.38 8.58 -15.19
N LYS A 90 -3.58 9.49 -15.73
CA LYS A 90 -3.96 10.87 -16.00
C LYS A 90 -3.52 11.33 -17.37
N LYS A 91 -4.31 12.23 -17.95
CA LYS A 91 -3.93 13.02 -19.11
C LYS A 91 -3.55 14.43 -18.65
N GLY A 92 -2.46 14.97 -19.18
CA GLY A 92 -1.95 16.31 -18.83
C GLY A 92 -1.08 16.36 -17.55
N ARG A 93 -0.66 17.57 -17.17
CA ARG A 93 0.37 17.83 -16.14
C ARG A 93 -0.15 18.51 -14.86
N SER A 94 -1.43 18.89 -14.81
CA SER A 94 -1.96 19.79 -13.77
C SER A 94 -2.59 19.10 -12.55
N SER A 95 -2.62 17.76 -12.50
CA SER A 95 -3.19 17.06 -11.33
C SER A 95 -2.11 16.85 -10.27
N ALA A 96 -2.39 17.15 -9.00
CA ALA A 96 -1.44 17.02 -7.89
C ALA A 96 -0.63 15.70 -7.94
N GLY A 97 0.70 15.75 -7.88
CA GLY A 97 1.56 14.56 -7.91
C GLY A 97 1.61 13.79 -9.23
N VAL A 98 0.98 14.29 -10.31
CA VAL A 98 1.04 13.62 -11.62
C VAL A 98 2.43 13.74 -12.25
N GLN A 99 2.99 12.62 -12.69
CA GLN A 99 4.17 12.58 -13.54
C GLN A 99 4.23 11.25 -14.29
N ARG A 100 5.17 11.13 -15.23
CA ARG A 100 5.56 9.83 -15.77
C ARG A 100 6.29 9.06 -14.68
N GLN A 101 5.62 8.06 -14.11
CA GLN A 101 6.18 7.21 -13.07
C GLN A 101 5.65 5.79 -13.25
N TYR A 102 6.39 4.83 -12.70
CA TYR A 102 5.91 3.46 -12.69
C TYR A 102 4.57 3.40 -11.94
N THR A 103 3.58 2.81 -12.57
CA THR A 103 2.28 2.55 -11.95
C THR A 103 2.00 1.07 -12.04
N GLY A 104 1.76 0.45 -10.88
CA GLY A 104 1.34 -0.94 -10.81
C GLY A 104 0.05 -1.23 -11.60
N THR A 105 -0.78 -0.22 -11.88
CA THR A 105 -2.02 -0.40 -12.63
C THR A 105 -1.78 -0.61 -14.13
N ALA A 106 -0.80 0.07 -14.73
CA ALA A 106 -0.48 -0.11 -16.15
C ALA A 106 0.67 -1.10 -16.39
N GLY A 107 1.51 -1.35 -15.38
CA GLY A 107 2.73 -2.14 -15.57
C GLY A 107 3.78 -1.40 -16.42
N SER A 108 3.67 -0.09 -16.52
CA SER A 108 4.60 0.69 -17.31
C SER A 108 4.81 2.04 -16.64
N ILE A 109 5.84 2.74 -17.13
CA ILE A 109 6.00 4.15 -16.81
C ILE A 109 4.94 4.90 -17.60
N GLU A 110 3.91 5.35 -16.89
CA GLU A 110 2.81 6.13 -17.45
C GLU A 110 2.63 7.43 -16.70
N ASN A 111 1.99 8.39 -17.36
CA ASN A 111 1.57 9.60 -16.69
C ASN A 111 0.44 9.29 -15.69
N SER A 112 0.77 9.33 -14.40
CA SER A 112 -0.12 8.88 -13.34
C SER A 112 0.12 9.64 -12.04
N GLN A 113 -0.90 9.65 -11.18
CA GLN A 113 -0.75 9.91 -9.75
C GLN A 113 -0.52 8.57 -9.04
N VAL A 114 0.22 8.55 -7.93
CA VAL A 114 0.41 7.35 -7.11
C VAL A 114 -0.07 7.65 -5.69
N GLY A 115 -0.99 6.84 -5.19
CA GLY A 115 -1.37 6.87 -3.77
C GLY A 115 -0.75 5.70 -3.04
N VAL A 116 -0.16 5.98 -1.86
CA VAL A 116 0.22 4.97 -0.87
C VAL A 116 -1.00 4.74 0.03
N PHE A 117 -1.33 3.49 0.31
CA PHE A 117 -2.50 3.13 1.10
C PHE A 117 -2.11 2.19 2.23
N LEU A 118 -2.85 2.30 3.33
CA LEU A 118 -2.81 1.37 4.44
C LEU A 118 -4.13 0.60 4.46
N ALA A 119 -4.06 -0.72 4.30
CA ALA A 119 -5.17 -1.61 4.56
C ALA A 119 -5.03 -2.25 5.94
N TYR A 120 -6.17 -2.59 6.52
CA TYR A 120 -6.28 -3.39 7.73
C TYR A 120 -7.05 -4.66 7.40
N ALA A 121 -6.56 -5.81 7.86
CA ALA A 121 -7.18 -7.10 7.61
C ALA A 121 -7.18 -7.97 8.87
N THR A 122 -8.25 -8.75 9.01
CA THR A 122 -8.45 -9.80 10.02
C THR A 122 -9.04 -11.03 9.34
N SER A 123 -9.36 -12.07 10.12
CA SER A 123 -10.17 -13.19 9.65
C SER A 123 -11.59 -12.79 9.22
N CYS A 124 -12.13 -11.68 9.75
CA CYS A 124 -13.48 -11.19 9.43
C CYS A 124 -13.53 -10.36 8.14
N GLY A 125 -12.40 -9.88 7.63
CA GLY A 125 -12.37 -9.13 6.37
C GLY A 125 -11.21 -8.15 6.28
N ARG A 126 -11.39 -7.14 5.43
CA ARG A 126 -10.35 -6.19 5.04
C ARG A 126 -10.92 -4.87 4.56
N ALA A 127 -10.25 -3.77 4.88
CA ALA A 127 -10.62 -2.43 4.42
C ALA A 127 -9.39 -1.52 4.27
N LEU A 128 -9.50 -0.48 3.45
CA LEU A 128 -8.54 0.62 3.41
C LEU A 128 -8.82 1.57 4.58
N ILE A 129 -7.82 1.84 5.41
CA ILE A 129 -7.94 2.68 6.60
C ILE A 129 -7.15 3.99 6.50
N ASP A 130 -6.17 4.07 5.60
CA ASP A 130 -5.41 5.31 5.35
C ASP A 130 -4.96 5.45 3.88
N ARG A 131 -4.61 6.68 3.49
CA ARG A 131 -4.20 7.08 2.15
C ARG A 131 -3.29 8.32 2.19
N ARG A 132 -2.22 8.30 1.40
CA ARG A 132 -1.36 9.48 1.14
C ARG A 132 -1.09 9.60 -0.35
N LEU A 133 -1.20 10.81 -0.90
CA LEU A 133 -0.79 11.07 -2.27
C LEU A 133 0.73 11.26 -2.32
N TYR A 134 1.42 10.45 -3.12
CA TYR A 134 2.86 10.61 -3.32
C TYR A 134 3.14 11.85 -4.18
N LEU A 135 3.94 12.77 -3.64
CA LEU A 135 4.39 13.98 -4.33
C LEU A 135 5.86 13.79 -4.74
N PRO A 136 6.18 13.70 -6.05
CA PRO A 136 7.55 13.52 -6.51
C PRO A 136 8.47 14.67 -6.11
N GLU A 137 9.68 14.36 -5.66
CA GLU A 137 10.67 15.34 -5.21
C GLU A 137 10.96 16.39 -6.29
N HIS A 138 11.54 15.96 -7.42
CA HIS A 138 12.06 16.88 -8.42
C HIS A 138 10.98 17.57 -9.26
N SER A 139 9.89 16.88 -9.60
CA SER A 139 8.88 17.42 -10.53
C SER A 139 7.74 18.18 -9.86
N TRP A 140 7.64 18.13 -8.52
CA TRP A 140 6.57 18.77 -7.76
C TRP A 140 7.05 19.51 -6.53
N CYS A 141 7.88 18.92 -5.67
CA CYS A 141 8.20 19.53 -4.39
C CYS A 141 8.96 20.86 -4.56
N GLY A 142 9.81 20.95 -5.59
CA GLY A 142 10.54 22.16 -5.98
C GLY A 142 9.79 23.13 -6.90
N ASP A 143 8.54 22.85 -7.30
CA ASP A 143 7.76 23.68 -8.23
C ASP A 143 6.59 24.35 -7.50
N THR A 144 6.85 25.52 -6.92
CA THR A 144 5.88 26.29 -6.12
C THR A 144 4.65 26.69 -6.93
N GLU A 145 4.81 27.10 -8.19
CA GLU A 145 3.69 27.50 -9.03
C GLU A 145 2.74 26.32 -9.27
N ARG A 146 3.30 25.15 -9.61
CA ARG A 146 2.52 23.93 -9.84
C ARG A 146 1.85 23.42 -8.58
N ARG A 147 2.53 23.52 -7.43
CA ARG A 147 1.94 23.21 -6.11
C ARG A 147 0.74 24.10 -5.82
N ASN A 148 0.89 25.41 -5.99
CA ASN A 148 -0.17 26.40 -5.76
C ASN A 148 -1.36 26.17 -6.71
N ALA A 149 -1.10 25.94 -8.01
CA ALA A 149 -2.13 25.68 -9.00
C ALA A 149 -2.94 24.40 -8.68
N ALA A 150 -2.30 23.37 -8.12
CA ALA A 150 -2.95 22.14 -7.67
C ALA A 150 -3.47 22.22 -6.22
N GLY A 151 -3.30 23.34 -5.52
CA GLY A 151 -3.70 23.53 -4.13
C GLY A 151 -3.02 22.58 -3.15
N VAL A 152 -1.76 22.22 -3.38
CA VAL A 152 -0.94 21.46 -2.42
C VAL A 152 -0.63 22.37 -1.23
N PRO A 153 -0.92 21.96 0.02
CA PRO A 153 -0.62 22.79 1.19
C PRO A 153 0.88 23.12 1.33
N ASP A 154 1.20 24.29 1.87
CA ASP A 154 2.58 24.78 2.00
C ASP A 154 3.46 23.86 2.85
N GLY A 155 2.87 23.30 3.91
CA GLY A 155 3.55 22.36 4.82
C GLY A 155 3.86 20.98 4.23
N VAL A 156 3.33 20.65 3.04
CA VAL A 156 3.64 19.36 2.41
C VAL A 156 5.05 19.39 1.83
N GLN A 157 5.94 18.60 2.42
CA GLN A 157 7.32 18.40 1.95
C GLN A 157 7.46 17.06 1.23
N PHE A 158 8.61 16.85 0.58
CA PHE A 158 8.93 15.55 0.00
C PHE A 158 8.99 14.47 1.09
N ALA A 159 8.35 13.35 0.83
CA ALA A 159 8.46 12.13 1.62
C ALA A 159 8.56 10.93 0.70
N THR A 160 9.50 10.03 0.97
CA THR A 160 9.58 8.75 0.27
C THR A 160 8.33 7.91 0.57
N LYS A 161 8.02 6.95 -0.30
CA LYS A 161 6.86 6.08 -0.07
C LYS A 161 6.98 5.23 1.21
N PRO A 162 8.16 4.66 1.56
CA PRO A 162 8.35 4.03 2.87
C PRO A 162 8.15 4.98 4.06
N ARG A 163 8.55 6.25 3.93
CA ARG A 163 8.26 7.27 4.95
C ARG A 163 6.76 7.53 5.08
N LEU A 164 6.04 7.72 3.97
CA LEU A 164 4.58 7.87 3.99
C LEU A 164 3.88 6.65 4.60
N ALA A 165 4.38 5.44 4.30
CA ALA A 165 3.89 4.20 4.88
C ALA A 165 4.09 4.16 6.39
N TRP A 166 5.29 4.51 6.87
CA TRP A 166 5.57 4.64 8.30
C TRP A 166 4.65 5.64 8.98
N GLU A 167 4.47 6.83 8.41
CA GLU A 167 3.59 7.87 8.97
C GLU A 167 2.14 7.38 9.11
N MET A 168 1.63 6.60 8.15
CA MET A 168 0.29 5.99 8.25
C MET A 168 0.24 4.88 9.29
N ILE A 169 1.25 4.01 9.36
CA ILE A 169 1.33 2.93 10.36
C ILE A 169 1.39 3.53 11.77
N ALA A 170 2.31 4.48 11.99
CA ALA A 170 2.46 5.17 13.25
C ALA A 170 1.15 5.84 13.68
N ALA A 171 0.50 6.59 12.77
CA ALA A 171 -0.79 7.20 13.06
C ALA A 171 -1.88 6.17 13.40
N ALA A 172 -1.89 4.99 12.78
CA ALA A 172 -2.81 3.90 13.09
C ALA A 172 -2.59 3.37 14.51
N LEU A 173 -1.34 3.02 14.84
CA LEU A 173 -0.97 2.50 16.16
C LEU A 173 -1.19 3.54 17.27
N ASP A 174 -0.84 4.81 17.02
CA ASP A 174 -1.03 5.92 17.97
C ASP A 174 -2.52 6.23 18.23
N ALA A 175 -3.40 5.86 17.30
CA ALA A 175 -4.84 5.93 17.48
C ALA A 175 -5.46 4.70 18.16
N GLY A 176 -4.63 3.77 18.66
CA GLY A 176 -5.07 2.57 19.36
C GLY A 176 -5.50 1.42 18.45
N VAL A 177 -5.12 1.42 17.17
CA VAL A 177 -5.36 0.25 16.30
C VAL A 177 -4.46 -0.90 16.75
N GLU A 178 -5.07 -1.96 17.26
CA GLU A 178 -4.40 -3.21 17.61
C GLU A 178 -4.01 -3.99 16.34
N ALA A 179 -2.72 -4.00 16.02
CA ALA A 179 -2.20 -4.74 14.88
C ALA A 179 -0.81 -5.33 15.22
N PRO A 180 -0.72 -6.60 15.63
CA PRO A 180 0.57 -7.23 15.95
C PRO A 180 1.53 -7.32 14.75
N TRP A 181 1.01 -7.23 13.52
CA TRP A 181 1.78 -7.46 12.30
C TRP A 181 1.64 -6.36 11.26
N VAL A 182 2.75 -6.07 10.58
CA VAL A 182 2.82 -5.27 9.35
C VAL A 182 3.36 -6.09 8.20
N THR A 183 2.75 -5.98 7.02
CA THR A 183 3.31 -6.53 5.78
C THR A 183 3.20 -5.54 4.63
N GLY A 184 3.93 -5.81 3.56
CA GLY A 184 4.03 -4.94 2.39
C GLY A 184 4.82 -5.61 1.28
N ASP A 185 4.92 -4.90 0.16
CA ASP A 185 5.72 -5.35 -0.97
C ASP A 185 7.22 -5.13 -0.80
N GLU A 186 7.98 -5.48 -1.84
CA GLU A 186 9.43 -5.35 -1.86
C GLU A 186 9.89 -3.91 -1.66
N ALA A 187 9.17 -2.91 -2.16
CA ALA A 187 9.57 -1.51 -2.01
C ALA A 187 9.59 -1.07 -0.54
N TYR A 188 8.67 -1.60 0.28
CA TYR A 188 8.64 -1.35 1.72
C TYR A 188 9.57 -2.30 2.49
N GLY A 189 9.62 -3.58 2.11
CA GLY A 189 10.43 -4.56 2.82
C GLY A 189 11.93 -4.38 2.68
N GLN A 190 12.40 -3.71 1.62
CA GLN A 190 13.81 -3.35 1.45
C GLN A 190 14.23 -2.18 2.37
N ASP A 191 13.30 -1.33 2.82
CA ASP A 191 13.63 -0.12 3.56
C ASP A 191 14.08 -0.43 5.01
N PRO A 192 15.34 -0.16 5.38
CA PRO A 192 15.84 -0.47 6.71
C PRO A 192 15.30 0.46 7.80
N GLN A 193 14.92 1.69 7.46
CA GLN A 193 14.41 2.66 8.43
C GLN A 193 13.00 2.28 8.88
N LEU A 194 12.14 1.86 7.93
CA LEU A 194 10.82 1.33 8.22
C LEU A 194 10.89 0.10 9.11
N ARG A 195 11.78 -0.86 8.82
CA ARG A 195 11.96 -2.05 9.67
C ARG A 195 12.42 -1.67 11.08
N ALA A 196 13.44 -0.82 11.22
CA ALA A 196 13.91 -0.36 12.52
C ALA A 196 12.82 0.38 13.32
N ALA A 197 11.99 1.17 12.66
CA ALA A 197 10.89 1.90 13.30
C ALA A 197 9.77 0.95 13.82
N LEU A 198 9.47 -0.12 13.08
CA LEU A 198 8.54 -1.17 13.52
C LEU A 198 9.07 -1.93 14.73
N GLU A 199 10.36 -2.27 14.71
CA GLU A 199 11.04 -2.94 15.83
C GLU A 199 11.03 -2.08 17.10
N ALA A 200 11.34 -0.78 16.95
CA ALA A 200 11.33 0.17 18.06
C ALA A 200 9.93 0.31 18.69
N ARG A 201 8.86 0.02 17.94
CA ARG A 201 7.47 -0.01 18.43
C ARG A 201 6.99 -1.39 18.87
N GLY A 202 7.84 -2.41 18.83
CA GLY A 202 7.44 -3.78 19.18
C GLY A 202 6.43 -4.39 18.20
N THR A 203 6.34 -3.90 16.96
CA THR A 203 5.38 -4.38 15.96
C THR A 203 6.05 -5.38 15.02
N GLY A 204 5.53 -6.61 14.96
CA GLY A 204 6.05 -7.65 14.08
C GLY A 204 5.91 -7.28 12.61
N TYR A 205 6.80 -7.79 11.75
CA TYR A 205 6.73 -7.53 10.33
C TYR A 205 7.04 -8.75 9.46
N VAL A 206 6.40 -8.85 8.28
CA VAL A 206 6.67 -9.88 7.25
C VAL A 206 6.58 -9.31 5.81
N PRO A 207 7.26 -8.21 5.45
CA PRO A 207 7.20 -7.67 4.09
C PRO A 207 8.04 -8.52 3.10
N ALA A 208 7.65 -8.46 1.83
CA ALA A 208 8.41 -9.10 0.76
C ALA A 208 9.77 -8.43 0.55
N VAL A 209 10.75 -9.16 0.05
CA VAL A 209 12.09 -8.65 -0.27
C VAL A 209 12.65 -9.27 -1.55
N ALA A 210 13.56 -8.55 -2.21
CA ALA A 210 14.29 -8.98 -3.37
C ALA A 210 15.13 -10.22 -3.06
N CYS A 211 15.30 -11.10 -4.04
CA CYS A 211 16.18 -12.27 -3.91
C CYS A 211 17.66 -11.90 -3.70
N SER A 212 18.04 -10.67 -4.04
CA SER A 212 19.38 -10.10 -3.84
C SER A 212 19.63 -9.59 -2.41
N ILE A 213 18.60 -9.50 -1.56
CA ILE A 213 18.76 -9.06 -0.17
C ILE A 213 19.83 -9.92 0.51
N ARG A 214 20.71 -9.28 1.26
CA ARG A 214 21.75 -9.97 2.03
C ARG A 214 21.27 -10.14 3.46
N VAL A 215 21.33 -11.37 3.95
CA VAL A 215 21.03 -11.73 5.33
C VAL A 215 22.27 -12.30 6.00
N ARG A 216 22.36 -12.15 7.32
CA ARG A 216 23.40 -12.83 8.09
C ARG A 216 22.86 -14.16 8.59
N ILE A 217 23.57 -15.25 8.35
CA ILE A 217 23.28 -16.59 8.86
C ILE A 217 24.42 -17.05 9.77
N ASN A 218 24.32 -18.26 10.34
CA ASN A 218 25.31 -18.85 11.24
C ASN A 218 25.60 -17.92 12.43
N SER A 219 24.54 -17.55 13.15
CA SER A 219 24.60 -16.64 14.31
C SER A 219 25.31 -15.33 13.99
N GLY A 220 24.96 -14.71 12.85
CA GLY A 220 25.49 -13.41 12.44
C GLY A 220 26.80 -13.45 11.65
N ARG A 221 27.47 -14.59 11.55
CA ARG A 221 28.86 -14.68 11.06
C ARG A 221 28.99 -14.63 9.54
N THR A 222 27.99 -15.10 8.80
CA THR A 222 28.08 -15.25 7.34
C THR A 222 27.06 -14.35 6.64
N LEU A 223 27.52 -13.36 5.88
CA LEU A 223 26.66 -12.52 5.04
C LEU A 223 26.44 -13.19 3.68
N ILE A 224 25.19 -13.50 3.34
CA ILE A 224 24.84 -14.26 2.13
C ILE A 224 23.57 -13.70 1.47
N ARG A 225 23.45 -13.83 0.14
CA ARG A 225 22.22 -13.45 -0.58
C ARG A 225 21.11 -14.46 -0.30
N ALA A 226 19.88 -14.00 -0.13
CA ALA A 226 18.72 -14.85 0.09
C ALA A 226 18.53 -15.90 -1.03
N ALA A 227 18.76 -15.53 -2.30
CA ALA A 227 18.76 -16.47 -3.42
C ALA A 227 19.74 -17.63 -3.24
N THR A 228 20.96 -17.35 -2.73
CA THR A 228 21.98 -18.36 -2.50
C THR A 228 21.62 -19.27 -1.33
N VAL A 229 20.95 -18.75 -0.30
CA VAL A 229 20.38 -19.57 0.79
C VAL A 229 19.37 -20.55 0.21
N ALA A 230 18.38 -20.08 -0.55
CA ALA A 230 17.34 -20.94 -1.12
C ALA A 230 17.91 -22.06 -1.99
N GLY A 231 18.96 -21.78 -2.77
CA GLY A 231 19.63 -22.78 -3.61
C GLY A 231 20.43 -23.85 -2.86
N ARG A 232 20.67 -23.66 -1.54
CA ARG A 232 21.41 -24.60 -0.69
C ARG A 232 20.51 -25.40 0.26
N LEU A 233 19.21 -25.09 0.31
CA LEU A 233 18.30 -25.79 1.20
C LEU A 233 17.99 -27.20 0.67
N PRO A 234 18.10 -28.25 1.51
CA PRO A 234 17.69 -29.59 1.12
C PRO A 234 16.17 -29.66 0.93
N GLU A 235 15.67 -30.62 0.16
CA GLU A 235 14.24 -30.76 -0.11
C GLU A 235 13.42 -30.97 1.19
N ALA A 236 14.00 -31.63 2.19
CA ALA A 236 13.40 -31.83 3.51
C ALA A 236 13.16 -30.53 4.31
N ALA A 237 13.81 -29.42 3.95
CA ALA A 237 13.59 -28.12 4.59
C ALA A 237 12.33 -27.40 4.08
N TRP A 238 11.65 -27.95 3.07
CA TRP A 238 10.46 -27.36 2.46
C TRP A 238 9.19 -28.02 2.99
N HIS A 239 8.30 -27.21 3.53
CA HIS A 239 7.04 -27.63 4.11
C HIS A 239 5.87 -27.05 3.31
N ARG A 240 4.93 -27.89 2.89
CA ARG A 240 3.74 -27.43 2.17
C ARG A 240 2.76 -26.79 3.15
N GLN A 241 2.48 -25.50 2.97
CA GLN A 241 1.56 -24.77 3.84
C GLN A 241 0.70 -23.76 3.06
N SER A 242 -0.52 -23.54 3.56
CA SER A 242 -1.45 -22.56 3.00
C SER A 242 -1.10 -21.13 3.45
N ALA A 243 -0.97 -20.21 2.49
CA ALA A 243 -0.84 -18.77 2.70
C ALA A 243 -2.21 -18.09 2.83
N GLY A 244 -3.17 -18.76 3.48
CA GLY A 244 -4.54 -18.30 3.63
C GLY A 244 -5.47 -18.64 2.46
N ALA A 245 -6.73 -18.21 2.59
CA ALA A 245 -7.77 -18.47 1.61
C ALA A 245 -7.47 -17.82 0.25
N GLY A 246 -7.96 -18.44 -0.81
CA GLY A 246 -7.97 -17.90 -2.15
C GLY A 246 -9.30 -18.21 -2.83
N ALA A 247 -9.55 -17.53 -3.94
CA ALA A 247 -10.84 -17.66 -4.63
C ALA A 247 -11.09 -19.04 -5.29
N LYS A 248 -10.10 -19.95 -5.28
CA LYS A 248 -10.25 -21.36 -5.69
C LYS A 248 -9.95 -22.33 -4.54
N GLY A 249 -10.10 -21.87 -3.30
CA GLY A 249 -9.67 -22.59 -2.10
C GLY A 249 -8.31 -22.11 -1.56
N PRO A 250 -7.77 -22.78 -0.54
CA PRO A 250 -6.55 -22.37 0.16
C PRO A 250 -5.33 -22.29 -0.78
N ARG A 251 -4.49 -21.27 -0.59
CA ARG A 251 -3.32 -21.01 -1.45
C ARG A 251 -2.09 -21.73 -0.93
N TYR A 252 -1.90 -22.97 -1.35
CA TYR A 252 -0.73 -23.76 -0.97
C TYR A 252 0.55 -23.36 -1.70
N TYR A 253 1.64 -23.28 -0.96
CA TYR A 253 3.01 -23.15 -1.47
C TYR A 253 3.94 -24.03 -0.63
N ASP A 254 5.14 -24.29 -1.15
CA ASP A 254 6.22 -24.86 -0.35
C ASP A 254 6.94 -23.71 0.36
N TRP A 255 7.17 -23.86 1.66
CA TRP A 255 7.81 -22.85 2.50
C TRP A 255 9.02 -23.41 3.20
N ALA A 256 10.08 -22.62 3.27
CA ALA A 256 11.22 -22.84 4.15
C ALA A 256 11.45 -21.57 4.98
N TRP A 257 11.99 -21.72 6.17
CA TRP A 257 12.38 -20.60 7.02
C TRP A 257 13.73 -20.89 7.65
N ILE A 258 14.53 -19.84 7.83
CA ILE A 258 15.80 -19.92 8.54
C ILE A 258 15.91 -18.76 9.52
N GLY A 259 16.52 -19.00 10.67
CA GLY A 259 16.94 -17.93 11.57
C GLY A 259 18.02 -17.07 10.91
N ILE A 260 17.94 -15.75 11.07
CA ILE A 260 18.92 -14.80 10.55
C ILE A 260 19.38 -13.85 11.66
N GLY A 261 20.61 -13.34 11.55
CA GLY A 261 21.19 -12.47 12.58
C GLY A 261 21.73 -13.26 13.77
N THR A 262 21.77 -12.61 14.93
CA THR A 262 22.29 -13.14 16.19
C THR A 262 21.19 -13.46 17.20
N ASP A 263 19.96 -13.05 16.91
CA ASP A 263 18.80 -13.17 17.78
C ASP A 263 17.78 -14.19 17.21
N GLU A 264 16.83 -14.61 18.04
CA GLU A 264 15.77 -15.56 17.66
C GLU A 264 14.54 -14.85 17.06
N HIS A 265 14.57 -13.52 16.98
CA HIS A 265 13.42 -12.73 16.53
C HIS A 265 13.32 -12.71 15.02
N ARG A 266 14.43 -12.95 14.31
CA ARG A 266 14.52 -12.72 12.86
C ARG A 266 14.56 -14.00 12.06
N HIS A 267 13.73 -14.02 11.03
CA HIS A 267 13.68 -15.12 10.09
C HIS A 267 13.72 -14.62 8.64
N LEU A 268 14.33 -15.41 7.77
CA LEU A 268 14.09 -15.32 6.33
C LEU A 268 13.08 -16.40 5.97
N LEU A 269 11.89 -15.99 5.55
CA LEU A 269 10.87 -16.88 5.04
C LEU A 269 10.99 -16.96 3.51
N ILE A 270 10.97 -18.17 2.98
CA ILE A 270 11.22 -18.48 1.58
C ILE A 270 10.03 -19.26 1.05
N ARG A 271 9.36 -18.73 0.04
CA ARG A 271 8.21 -19.35 -0.60
C ARG A 271 8.61 -19.87 -1.97
N ARG A 272 8.28 -21.11 -2.28
CA ARG A 272 8.42 -21.71 -3.60
C ARG A 272 7.06 -22.12 -4.14
N ASN A 273 6.75 -21.66 -5.35
CA ASN A 273 5.57 -22.12 -6.07
C ASN A 273 5.79 -23.57 -6.52
N SER A 274 4.91 -24.48 -6.11
CA SER A 274 5.03 -25.90 -6.42
C SER A 274 4.98 -26.20 -7.92
N THR A 275 4.27 -25.37 -8.70
CA THR A 275 4.10 -25.55 -10.14
C THR A 275 5.13 -24.76 -10.95
N THR A 276 5.26 -23.46 -10.70
CA THR A 276 6.15 -22.60 -11.50
C THR A 276 7.60 -22.61 -11.02
N ARG A 277 7.86 -23.22 -9.85
CA ARG A 277 9.16 -23.21 -9.16
C ARG A 277 9.70 -21.81 -8.85
N GLU A 278 8.86 -20.79 -8.98
CA GLU A 278 9.20 -19.41 -8.63
C GLU A 278 9.43 -19.28 -7.13
N ILE A 279 10.49 -18.57 -6.75
CA ILE A 279 10.86 -18.33 -5.36
C ILE A 279 10.61 -16.86 -5.00
N ALA A 280 10.02 -16.63 -3.84
CA ALA A 280 9.84 -15.33 -3.22
C ALA A 280 10.37 -15.35 -1.78
N PHE A 281 10.71 -14.16 -1.26
CA PHE A 281 11.38 -14.01 0.04
C PHE A 281 10.65 -12.97 0.88
N ASN A 282 10.59 -13.19 2.19
CA ASN A 282 10.12 -12.23 3.18
C ASN A 282 11.13 -12.13 4.32
N LEU A 283 11.44 -10.91 4.75
CA LEU A 283 12.15 -10.71 6.03
C LEU A 283 11.11 -10.68 7.14
N CYS A 284 11.34 -11.44 8.19
CA CYS A 284 10.46 -11.52 9.34
C CYS A 284 11.17 -10.99 10.58
N TRP A 285 10.43 -10.26 11.41
CA TRP A 285 10.81 -9.97 12.79
C TRP A 285 9.56 -10.01 13.67
N ALA A 286 9.70 -10.49 14.89
CA ALA A 286 8.64 -10.52 15.88
C ALA A 286 9.20 -10.20 17.28
N PRO A 287 8.49 -9.41 18.11
CA PRO A 287 8.94 -9.08 19.46
C PRO A 287 9.04 -10.33 20.36
N THR A 288 8.19 -11.32 20.11
CA THR A 288 8.20 -12.64 20.74
C THR A 288 8.35 -13.71 19.66
N ALA A 289 8.88 -14.88 20.02
CA ALA A 289 9.01 -16.00 19.09
C ALA A 289 7.64 -16.32 18.46
N ALA A 290 7.53 -16.17 17.14
CA ALA A 290 6.30 -16.44 16.39
C ALA A 290 6.44 -17.78 15.63
N PRO A 291 5.45 -18.68 15.70
CA PRO A 291 5.50 -19.94 14.98
C PRO A 291 5.55 -19.68 13.46
N PRO A 292 6.29 -20.49 12.69
CA PRO A 292 6.39 -20.33 11.23
C PRO A 292 5.04 -20.26 10.52
N ALA A 293 4.04 -20.99 11.04
CA ALA A 293 2.69 -20.97 10.51
C ALA A 293 2.03 -19.58 10.55
N GLU A 294 2.26 -18.81 11.61
CA GLU A 294 1.76 -17.45 11.75
C GLU A 294 2.46 -16.52 10.75
N LEU A 295 3.79 -16.60 10.61
CA LEU A 295 4.54 -15.83 9.62
C LEU A 295 4.05 -16.10 8.19
N VAL A 296 3.73 -17.36 7.87
CA VAL A 296 3.14 -17.76 6.57
C VAL A 296 1.74 -17.16 6.38
N GLN A 297 0.90 -17.13 7.42
CA GLN A 297 -0.41 -16.46 7.33
C GLN A 297 -0.24 -14.96 7.09
N VAL A 298 0.62 -14.28 7.84
CA VAL A 298 0.86 -12.84 7.69
C VAL A 298 1.39 -12.51 6.30
N ALA A 299 2.35 -13.29 5.78
CA ALA A 299 2.84 -13.15 4.41
C ALA A 299 1.72 -13.34 3.37
N GLY A 300 0.79 -14.27 3.64
CA GLY A 300 -0.40 -14.51 2.83
C GLY A 300 -1.41 -13.35 2.84
N THR A 301 -1.58 -12.70 4.00
CA THR A 301 -2.51 -11.58 4.23
C THR A 301 -2.17 -10.35 3.39
N ARG A 302 -0.94 -10.22 2.89
CA ARG A 302 -0.56 -9.18 1.92
C ARG A 302 -1.52 -9.08 0.73
N TRP A 303 -2.15 -10.18 0.31
CA TRP A 303 -3.10 -10.17 -0.81
C TRP A 303 -4.38 -9.35 -0.54
N SER A 304 -4.74 -9.13 0.73
CA SER A 304 -5.94 -8.40 1.11
C SER A 304 -5.96 -6.95 0.60
N VAL A 305 -4.80 -6.29 0.46
CA VAL A 305 -4.73 -4.94 -0.10
C VAL A 305 -5.04 -4.92 -1.60
N GLU A 306 -4.66 -5.96 -2.34
CA GLU A 306 -5.00 -6.08 -3.77
C GLU A 306 -6.51 -6.25 -3.95
N GLU A 307 -7.15 -7.06 -3.09
CA GLU A 307 -8.61 -7.21 -3.09
C GLU A 307 -9.31 -5.92 -2.67
N CYS A 308 -8.74 -5.17 -1.73
CA CYS A 308 -9.21 -3.82 -1.42
C CYS A 308 -9.15 -2.91 -2.64
N PHE A 309 -8.04 -2.87 -3.38
CA PHE A 309 -7.95 -2.05 -4.60
C PHE A 309 -8.90 -2.50 -5.70
N GLN A 310 -9.10 -3.81 -5.88
CA GLN A 310 -10.06 -4.36 -6.83
C GLN A 310 -11.49 -3.94 -6.47
N GLY A 311 -11.87 -4.08 -5.19
CA GLY A 311 -13.15 -3.62 -4.68
C GLY A 311 -13.31 -2.11 -4.81
N ALA A 312 -12.27 -1.34 -4.45
CA ALA A 312 -12.28 0.11 -4.47
C ALA A 312 -12.49 0.66 -5.89
N LYS A 313 -11.73 0.17 -6.87
CA LYS A 313 -11.84 0.60 -8.26
C LYS A 313 -13.12 0.08 -8.91
N GLY A 314 -13.37 -1.23 -8.78
CA GLY A 314 -14.47 -1.90 -9.47
C GLY A 314 -15.87 -1.64 -8.92
N ARG A 315 -16.02 -1.41 -7.60
CA ARG A 315 -17.35 -1.25 -6.96
C ARG A 315 -17.67 0.19 -6.57
N VAL A 316 -16.67 0.94 -6.10
CA VAL A 316 -16.88 2.29 -5.55
C VAL A 316 -16.10 3.37 -6.30
N GLY A 317 -15.50 3.04 -7.43
CA GLY A 317 -14.94 3.99 -8.39
C GLY A 317 -13.78 4.83 -7.87
N LEU A 318 -12.89 4.24 -7.06
CA LEU A 318 -11.69 4.88 -6.51
C LEU A 318 -10.86 5.64 -7.56
N ASP A 319 -10.87 5.19 -8.82
CA ASP A 319 -10.13 5.75 -9.95
C ASP A 319 -11.02 6.45 -11.00
N HIS A 320 -12.32 6.61 -10.73
CA HIS A 320 -13.26 7.24 -11.65
C HIS A 320 -13.28 8.78 -11.59
N TYR A 321 -12.58 9.38 -10.61
CA TYR A 321 -12.57 10.81 -10.40
C TYR A 321 -11.86 11.61 -11.50
N GLN A 322 -12.24 12.88 -11.59
CA GLN A 322 -11.68 13.87 -12.52
C GLN A 322 -11.09 15.09 -11.80
N VAL A 323 -10.92 15.01 -10.48
CA VAL A 323 -10.29 16.06 -9.68
C VAL A 323 -8.81 16.22 -10.05
N ARG A 324 -8.31 17.45 -9.90
CA ARG A 324 -6.91 17.83 -10.12
C ARG A 324 -6.24 18.35 -8.85
N HIS A 325 -7.02 18.96 -7.95
CA HIS A 325 -6.51 19.53 -6.71
C HIS A 325 -6.18 18.48 -5.66
N TRP A 326 -5.21 18.79 -4.80
CA TRP A 326 -4.79 18.00 -3.64
C TRP A 326 -5.97 17.58 -2.77
N ASP A 327 -6.75 18.56 -2.27
CA ASP A 327 -7.93 18.31 -1.43
C ASP A 327 -8.98 17.50 -2.17
N GLY A 328 -9.18 17.78 -3.46
CA GLY A 328 -10.14 17.04 -4.27
C GLY A 328 -9.80 15.55 -4.33
N TRP A 329 -8.52 15.21 -4.47
CA TRP A 329 -8.05 13.81 -4.45
C TRP A 329 -8.29 13.21 -3.08
N HIS A 330 -7.87 13.91 -2.03
CA HIS A 330 -8.00 13.46 -0.65
C HIS A 330 -9.46 13.17 -0.29
N ARG A 331 -10.36 14.07 -0.66
CA ARG A 331 -11.80 13.96 -0.39
C ARG A 331 -12.46 12.82 -1.15
N HIS A 332 -12.19 12.69 -2.45
CA HIS A 332 -12.78 11.60 -3.24
C HIS A 332 -12.31 10.23 -2.72
N VAL A 333 -11.00 10.07 -2.52
CA VAL A 333 -10.43 8.79 -2.10
C VAL A 333 -10.93 8.42 -0.71
N THR A 334 -11.08 9.37 0.22
CA THR A 334 -11.69 9.11 1.54
C THR A 334 -13.13 8.62 1.43
N LEU A 335 -13.96 9.27 0.61
CA LEU A 335 -15.35 8.86 0.43
C LEU A 335 -15.46 7.49 -0.26
N ALA A 336 -14.56 7.16 -1.18
CA ALA A 336 -14.47 5.84 -1.79
C ALA A 336 -14.03 4.77 -0.78
N MET A 337 -13.06 5.08 0.09
CA MET A 337 -12.67 4.18 1.20
C MET A 337 -13.84 3.94 2.17
N LEU A 338 -14.58 4.99 2.53
CA LEU A 338 -15.78 4.86 3.37
C LEU A 338 -16.84 3.96 2.72
N ALA A 339 -17.12 4.16 1.43
CA ALA A 339 -18.05 3.32 0.69
C ALA A 339 -17.58 1.86 0.65
N LEU A 340 -16.28 1.62 0.45
CA LEU A 340 -15.72 0.26 0.48
C LEU A 340 -15.82 -0.37 1.86
N ALA A 341 -15.48 0.36 2.92
CA ALA A 341 -15.57 -0.13 4.30
C ALA A 341 -17.02 -0.47 4.67
N PHE A 342 -17.98 0.34 4.26
CA PHE A 342 -19.41 0.03 4.41
C PHE A 342 -19.79 -1.28 3.69
N LEU A 343 -19.30 -1.49 2.46
CA LEU A 343 -19.56 -2.74 1.76
C LEU A 343 -18.91 -3.95 2.44
N ALA A 344 -17.72 -3.79 3.03
CA ALA A 344 -17.05 -4.85 3.78
C ALA A 344 -17.77 -5.19 5.10
N ALA A 345 -18.43 -4.20 5.72
CA ALA A 345 -19.19 -4.37 6.94
C ALA A 345 -20.59 -4.98 6.71
N VAL A 346 -21.26 -4.63 5.61
CA VAL A 346 -22.65 -5.04 5.34
C VAL A 346 -22.75 -6.33 4.53
N PHE A 347 -21.81 -6.55 3.60
CA PHE A 347 -21.78 -7.76 2.81
C PHE A 347 -20.69 -8.67 3.35
N ASP A 348 -21.11 -9.78 3.96
CA ASP A 348 -20.25 -10.94 4.10
C ASP A 348 -19.70 -11.28 2.70
N GLN A 349 -18.39 -11.56 2.60
CA GLN A 349 -17.63 -11.48 1.35
C GLN A 349 -18.39 -12.14 0.17
N PRO A 350 -18.75 -11.42 -0.91
CA PRO A 350 -19.41 -12.08 -2.04
C PRO A 350 -18.44 -13.06 -2.71
N VAL A 351 -18.90 -14.30 -2.90
CA VAL A 351 -18.22 -15.34 -3.67
C VAL A 351 -17.76 -14.76 -5.02
N MET A 352 -16.47 -14.88 -5.31
CA MET A 352 -15.88 -14.43 -6.57
C MET A 352 -16.49 -15.18 -7.75
N SER A 353 -17.11 -14.48 -8.71
CA SER A 353 -17.62 -15.12 -9.92
C SER A 353 -16.49 -15.60 -10.84
N PRO A 354 -16.67 -16.70 -11.62
CA PRO A 354 -15.67 -17.20 -12.57
C PRO A 354 -15.18 -16.16 -13.59
N ALA A 355 -16.06 -15.28 -14.05
CA ALA A 355 -15.72 -14.19 -14.98
C ALA A 355 -14.80 -13.14 -14.33
N ARG A 356 -15.04 -12.80 -13.06
CA ARG A 356 -14.12 -11.98 -12.28
C ARG A 356 -12.79 -12.73 -12.12
N LEU A 357 -12.80 -14.00 -11.72
CA LEU A 357 -11.59 -14.80 -11.55
C LEU A 357 -10.68 -14.87 -12.78
N LEU A 358 -11.26 -14.96 -13.99
CA LEU A 358 -10.52 -14.99 -15.26
C LEU A 358 -9.96 -13.62 -15.64
N HIS A 359 -10.77 -12.56 -15.55
CA HIS A 359 -10.31 -11.18 -15.75
C HIS A 359 -9.14 -10.85 -14.80
N TRP A 360 -9.26 -11.26 -13.54
CA TRP A 360 -8.27 -10.99 -12.51
C TRP A 360 -7.04 -11.90 -12.58
N SER A 361 -7.16 -13.15 -13.04
CA SER A 361 -5.99 -13.99 -13.36
C SER A 361 -5.16 -13.36 -14.48
N ASN A 362 -5.81 -12.70 -15.45
CA ASN A 362 -5.14 -11.96 -16.50
C ASN A 362 -4.50 -10.66 -15.98
N TRP A 363 -5.18 -9.90 -15.14
CA TRP A 363 -4.61 -8.72 -14.48
C TRP A 363 -3.43 -9.08 -13.57
N ARG A 364 -3.56 -10.11 -12.72
CA ARG A 364 -2.50 -10.64 -11.83
C ARG A 364 -1.27 -11.08 -12.61
N ARG A 365 -1.44 -11.84 -13.70
CA ARG A 365 -0.33 -12.27 -14.57
C ARG A 365 0.38 -11.07 -15.18
N ARG A 366 -0.37 -10.05 -15.60
CA ARG A 366 0.21 -8.78 -16.08
C ARG A 366 0.94 -8.05 -14.95
N HIS A 367 0.36 -7.90 -13.77
CA HIS A 367 1.00 -7.20 -12.64
C HIS A 367 2.28 -7.92 -12.14
N GLN A 368 2.24 -9.23 -11.93
CA GLN A 368 3.39 -10.05 -11.50
C GLN A 368 4.48 -10.16 -12.58
N ALA A 369 4.13 -10.34 -13.87
CA ALA A 369 5.10 -10.31 -14.96
C ALA A 369 5.79 -8.95 -15.09
N THR A 370 5.19 -7.89 -14.53
CA THR A 370 5.62 -6.52 -14.76
C THR A 370 6.39 -5.91 -13.60
N ALA A 371 6.06 -6.30 -12.36
CA ALA A 371 6.99 -6.20 -11.23
C ALA A 371 8.32 -6.93 -11.58
N ARG A 372 8.24 -8.12 -12.20
CA ARG A 372 9.41 -8.86 -12.71
C ARG A 372 10.16 -8.12 -13.83
N ARG A 373 9.49 -7.60 -14.86
CA ARG A 373 10.15 -6.85 -15.95
C ARG A 373 10.83 -5.57 -15.46
N SER A 374 10.25 -4.90 -14.47
CA SER A 374 10.85 -3.70 -13.85
C SER A 374 12.08 -4.06 -13.00
N HIS A 375 12.03 -5.21 -12.31
CA HIS A 375 13.17 -5.79 -11.59
C HIS A 375 14.30 -6.21 -12.56
N TYR A 376 13.99 -6.82 -13.70
CA TYR A 376 15.00 -7.15 -14.73
C TYR A 376 15.62 -5.88 -15.38
N ARG A 377 14.84 -4.85 -15.69
CA ARG A 377 15.37 -3.60 -16.27
C ARG A 377 16.25 -2.80 -15.30
N ARG A 378 15.92 -2.77 -14.00
CA ARG A 378 16.79 -2.18 -12.98
C ARG A 378 18.14 -2.92 -12.89
N ARG A 379 18.10 -4.25 -12.89
CA ARG A 379 19.31 -5.09 -12.94
C ARG A 379 20.18 -4.84 -14.16
N SER A 380 19.59 -4.80 -15.36
CA SER A 380 20.36 -4.55 -16.59
C SER A 380 20.98 -3.15 -16.63
N ALA A 381 20.36 -2.15 -15.98
CA ALA A 381 20.93 -0.81 -15.88
C ALA A 381 22.03 -0.73 -14.82
N GLU A 382 21.89 -1.39 -13.68
CA GLU A 382 22.90 -1.44 -12.62
C GLU A 382 24.12 -2.29 -13.03
N ASP A 383 23.90 -3.48 -13.62
CA ASP A 383 24.97 -4.36 -14.12
C ASP A 383 25.70 -3.76 -15.33
N ALA A 384 25.04 -2.97 -16.18
CA ALA A 384 25.69 -2.27 -17.30
C ALA A 384 26.45 -1.00 -16.88
N SER A 385 26.15 -0.44 -15.71
CA SER A 385 26.74 0.83 -15.27
C SER A 385 28.07 0.70 -14.53
N GLY A 386 28.48 -0.50 -14.08
CA GLY A 386 29.82 -0.77 -13.54
C GLY A 386 30.32 0.18 -12.44
N GLN A 387 29.46 0.99 -11.82
CA GLN A 387 29.87 2.01 -10.86
C GLN A 387 29.59 1.53 -9.44
N ILE A 388 30.64 0.99 -8.84
CA ILE A 388 30.81 0.97 -7.39
C ILE A 388 30.87 2.43 -6.94
N THR A 389 29.73 2.99 -6.50
CA THR A 389 29.75 4.23 -5.71
C THR A 389 30.31 3.90 -4.34
N LYS A 390 31.64 4.02 -4.19
CA LYS A 390 32.26 4.11 -2.87
C LYS A 390 31.78 5.39 -2.19
N PRO A 391 31.38 5.38 -0.92
CA PRO A 391 31.13 6.61 -0.18
C PRO A 391 32.49 7.30 0.06
N HIS A 392 32.71 8.44 -0.57
CA HIS A 392 33.85 9.32 -0.27
C HIS A 392 33.62 9.97 1.09
N TRP A 393 34.18 9.37 2.14
CA TRP A 393 34.49 10.08 3.38
C TRP A 393 35.81 10.82 3.14
N SER A 394 35.75 12.15 2.99
CA SER A 394 36.96 12.98 2.99
C SER A 394 37.38 13.27 4.42
N THR A 395 38.31 12.46 4.92
CA THR A 395 39.15 12.80 6.07
C THR A 395 40.07 13.94 5.67
N ARG A 396 39.83 15.15 6.19
CA ARG A 396 40.86 16.19 6.29
C ARG A 396 41.09 16.53 7.76
N ARG A 397 42.15 15.94 8.33
CA ARG A 397 42.88 16.50 9.48
C ARG A 397 44.37 16.22 9.30
N ARG A 398 45.15 17.30 9.22
CA ARG A 398 46.44 17.59 9.87
C ARG A 398 47.13 18.70 9.04
N SER A 399 47.14 19.94 9.53
CA SER A 399 48.07 20.51 10.54
C SER A 399 49.23 21.21 9.81
N GLN A 400 49.32 22.54 9.88
CA GLN A 400 50.40 23.36 10.48
C GLN A 400 50.76 24.44 9.41
N ILE A 401 51.16 25.69 9.63
CA ILE A 401 51.81 26.44 10.71
C ILE A 401 51.83 27.94 10.27
N SER A 402 51.81 28.90 11.21
CA SER A 402 52.28 30.31 11.15
C SER A 402 51.66 31.27 10.12
N LEU A 403 51.30 32.53 10.40
CA LEU A 403 51.65 33.54 11.41
C LEU A 403 50.38 34.32 11.80
#